data_AF-A0A6J6Q0G6-F1
#
_entry.id   AF-A0A6J6Q0G6-F1
#
_cell.length_a   1.000
_cell.length_b   1.000
_cell.length_c   1.000
_cell.angle_alpha   90.00
_cell.angle_beta   90.00
_cell.angle_gamma   90.00
#
_symmetry.space_group_name_H-M   'P 1'
#
loop_
_entity.id
_entity.type
_entity.pdbx_description
1 polymer ?
#
loop_
_entity_poly.entity_id
_entity_poly.type
_entity_poly.pdbx_seq_one_letter_code
_entity_poly.pdbx_strand_id
1 'polypeptide(L)' 'MPGEWTIRPITTSSGDAFDVAREHAKGDCALRGPASDLLLALWRRIPVEAVDVIGDATVGARFVASANLT' A
#
# COMPACT_ATOMS: atom_id res chain seq x y z
N MET A 1 4.36 12.90 7.62
CA MET A 1 4.49 13.01 9.08
C MET A 1 5.25 11.77 9.57
N PRO A 2 5.57 11.57 10.86
CA PRO A 2 6.13 10.29 11.30
C PRO A 2 5.16 9.14 10.96
N GLY A 3 5.67 8.04 10.40
CA GLY A 3 4.88 6.83 10.14
C GLY A 3 4.09 6.80 8.83
N GLU A 4 4.43 7.65 7.86
CA GLU A 4 3.77 7.68 6.55
C GLU A 4 4.75 7.45 5.41
N TRP A 5 4.27 6.74 4.40
CA TRP A 5 4.98 6.46 3.16
C TRP A 5 4.02 6.66 1.99
N THR A 6 4.53 7.26 0.91
CA THR A 6 3.86 7.33 -0.37
C THR A 6 4.50 6.33 -1.33
N ILE A 7 3.68 5.55 -2.00
CA ILE A 7 4.11 4.51 -2.93
C ILE A 7 3.61 4.89 -4.32
N ARG A 8 4.50 4.93 -5.31
CA ARG A 8 4.17 5.24 -6.70
C ARG A 8 4.62 4.11 -7.62
N PRO A 9 3.75 3.56 -8.48
CA PRO A 9 4.19 2.64 -9.52
C PRO A 9 5.10 3.39 -10.49
N ILE A 10 6.21 2.76 -10.87
CA ILE A 10 7.16 3.27 -11.85
C ILE A 10 7.50 2.15 -12.83
N THR A 11 7.80 2.51 -14.08
CA THR A 11 8.34 1.56 -15.07
C THR A 11 9.84 1.80 -15.19
N THR A 12 10.62 0.75 -14.98
CA THR A 12 12.08 0.75 -15.11
C THR A 12 12.50 -0.06 -16.33
N SER A 13 13.78 0.01 -16.72
CA SER A 13 14.33 -0.86 -17.77
C SER A 13 14.23 -2.36 -17.45
N SER A 14 14.09 -2.71 -16.17
CA SER A 14 13.92 -4.08 -15.67
C SER A 14 12.45 -4.49 -15.44
N GLY A 15 11.48 -3.62 -15.76
CA GLY A 15 10.05 -3.86 -15.56
C GLY A 15 9.40 -2.93 -14.54
N ASP A 16 8.20 -3.30 -14.10
CA ASP A 16 7.41 -2.52 -13.15
C ASP A 16 7.99 -2.60 -11.73
N ALA A 17 8.06 -1.46 -11.07
CA ALA A 17 8.55 -1.32 -9.70
C ALA A 17 7.73 -0.28 -8.93
N PHE A 18 8.09 -0.07 -7.67
CA PHE A 18 7.51 0.98 -6.84
C PHE A 18 8.59 1.92 -6.33
N ASP A 19 8.38 3.22 -6.53
CA ASP A 19 9.08 4.26 -5.78
C ASP A 19 8.41 4.41 -4.41
N VAL A 20 9.21 4.41 -3.34
CA VAL A 20 8.72 4.47 -1.96
C VAL A 20 9.40 5.64 -1.24
N ALA A 21 8.62 6.66 -0.94
CA ALA A 21 9.10 7.87 -0.28
C ALA A 21 8.48 8.02 1.11
N ARG A 22 9.30 8.39 2.11
CA ARG A 22 8.81 8.71 3.46
C ARG A 22 8.27 10.14 3.48
N GLU A 23 7.05 10.31 2.98
CA GLU A 23 6.40 11.60 2.85
C GLU A 23 4.89 11.51 3.07
N HIS A 24 4.26 12.67 3.32
CA HIS A 24 2.81 12.82 3.36
C HIS A 24 2.36 13.48 2.06
N ALA A 25 1.76 12.69 1.16
CA ALA A 25 1.21 13.18 -0.10
C ALA A 25 -0.21 12.63 -0.31
N LYS A 26 -0.98 13.30 -1.17
CA LYS A 26 -2.24 12.75 -1.66
C LYS A 26 -1.93 11.62 -2.66
N GLY A 27 -2.65 10.52 -2.54
CA GLY A 27 -2.67 9.43 -3.51
C GLY A 27 -4.11 9.01 -3.82
N ASP A 28 -4.29 8.08 -4.75
CA ASP A 28 -5.60 7.56 -5.14
C ASP A 28 -6.26 6.73 -4.02
N CYS A 29 -5.43 6.13 -3.16
CA CYS A 29 -5.84 5.36 -1.98
C CYS A 29 -4.82 5.52 -0.84
N ALA A 30 -5.30 5.51 0.40
CA ALA A 30 -4.47 5.39 1.60
C ALA A 30 -4.99 4.24 2.48
N LEU A 31 -4.05 3.42 2.95
CA LEU A 31 -4.29 2.40 3.98
C LEU A 31 -3.79 2.94 5.31
N ARG A 32 -4.64 2.99 6.34
CA ARG A 32 -4.30 3.56 7.65
C ARG A 32 -4.74 2.64 8.79
N GLY A 33 -3.89 2.52 9.80
CA GLY A 33 -4.18 1.75 11.00
C GLY A 33 -2.93 1.54 11.84
N PRO A 34 -3.01 0.72 12.90
CA PRO A 34 -1.84 0.23 13.61
C PRO A 34 -0.84 -0.39 12.63
N ALA A 35 0.46 -0.19 12.88
CA ALA A 35 1.52 -0.75 12.03
C ALA A 35 1.44 -2.29 11.94
N SER A 36 1.00 -2.96 13.02
CA SER A 36 0.73 -4.40 13.04
C SER A 36 -0.32 -4.81 12.02
N ASP A 37 -1.39 -4.04 11.92
CA ASP A 37 -2.56 -4.39 11.12
C ASP A 37 -2.27 -4.10 9.65
N LEU A 38 -1.58 -2.99 9.36
CA LEU A 38 -1.03 -2.72 8.04
C LEU A 38 -0.09 -3.85 7.58
N LEU A 39 0.81 -4.31 8.46
CA LEU A 39 1.70 -5.43 8.13
C LEU A 39 0.91 -6.72 7.84
N LEU A 40 -0.07 -7.07 8.67
CA LEU A 40 -0.91 -8.26 8.46
C LEU A 40 -1.75 -8.17 7.17
N ALA A 41 -2.27 -6.99 6.84
CA ALA A 41 -3.02 -6.75 5.61
C ALA A 41 -2.12 -6.88 4.37
N LEU A 42 -0.92 -6.28 4.39
CA LEU A 42 0.06 -6.39 3.30
C LEU A 42 0.51 -7.84 3.05
N TRP A 43 0.60 -8.65 4.11
CA TRP A 43 0.89 -10.10 4.01
C TRP A 43 -0.35 -10.97 3.80
N ARG A 44 -1.52 -10.37 3.56
CA ARG A 44 -2.80 -11.08 3.33
C ARG A 44 -3.17 -12.06 4.45
N ARG A 45 -2.81 -11.73 5.70
CA ARG A 45 -3.21 -12.48 6.91
C ARG A 45 -4.52 -11.99 7.52
N ILE A 46 -4.88 -10.75 7.23
CA ILE A 46 -6.20 -10.17 7.45
C ILE A 46 -6.69 -9.53 6.15
N PRO A 47 -8.01 -9.39 5.94
CA PRO A 47 -8.55 -8.64 4.80
C PRO A 47 -8.07 -7.18 4.81
N VAL A 48 -7.91 -6.55 3.63
CA VAL A 48 -7.50 -5.13 3.53
C VAL A 48 -8.56 -4.20 4.14
N GLU A 49 -9.80 -4.66 4.18
CA GLU A 49 -10.94 -3.99 4.79
C GLU A 49 -10.86 -3.98 6.34
N ALA A 50 -9.90 -4.70 6.94
CA ALA A 50 -9.63 -4.64 8.37
C ALA A 50 -8.82 -3.40 8.80
N VAL A 51 -8.29 -2.63 7.85
CA VAL A 51 -7.67 -1.31 8.08
C VAL A 51 -8.50 -0.21 7.42
N ASP A 52 -8.30 1.05 7.82
CA ASP A 52 -9.00 2.18 7.20
C ASP A 52 -8.53 2.32 5.75
N VAL A 53 -9.46 2.18 4.80
CA VAL A 53 -9.23 2.42 3.37
C VAL A 53 -9.87 3.76 2.98
N ILE A 54 -9.05 4.71 2.58
CA ILE A 54 -9.48 6.08 2.21
C ILE A 54 -9.20 6.30 0.73
N GLY A 55 -10.19 6.72 -0.05
CA GLY A 55 -10.07 6.91 -1.50
C GLY A 55 -10.62 5.72 -2.30
N ASP A 56 -9.95 5.33 -3.39
CA ASP A 56 -10.37 4.21 -4.23
C ASP A 56 -9.93 2.86 -3.64
N ALA A 57 -10.89 2.14 -3.04
CA ALA A 57 -10.65 0.83 -2.47
C ALA A 57 -10.14 -0.21 -3.48
N THR A 58 -10.46 -0.04 -4.77
CA THR A 58 -9.97 -0.92 -5.84
C THR A 58 -8.46 -0.79 -6.00
N VAL A 59 -7.92 0.42 -5.88
CA VAL A 59 -6.46 0.66 -5.91
C VAL A 59 -5.79 -0.03 -4.73
N GLY A 60 -6.35 0.12 -3.52
CA GLY A 60 -5.85 -0.55 -2.31
C GLY A 60 -5.82 -2.08 -2.44
N ALA A 61 -6.93 -2.67 -2.90
CA ALA A 61 -7.03 -4.11 -3.13
C ALA A 61 -6.03 -4.61 -4.18
N ARG A 62 -5.88 -3.90 -5.31
CA ARG A 62 -4.90 -4.25 -6.37
C ARG A 62 -3.46 -4.16 -5.88
N PHE A 63 -3.14 -3.14 -5.09
CA PHE A 63 -1.81 -2.99 -4.51
C PHE A 63 -1.47 -4.17 -3.58
N VAL A 64 -2.34 -4.51 -2.62
CA VAL A 64 -2.13 -5.65 -1.72
C VAL A 64 -2.03 -6.98 -2.50
N ALA A 65 -2.82 -7.14 -3.56
CA ALA A 65 -2.79 -8.35 -4.40
C ALA A 65 -1.51 -8.47 -5.25
N SER A 66 -0.82 -7.37 -5.52
CA SER A 66 0.38 -7.35 -6.39
C SER A 66 1.62 -7.99 -5.76
N ALA A 67 1.65 -8.13 -4.43
CA ALA A 67 2.80 -8.68 -3.71
C ALA A 67 2.99 -10.18 -4.00
N ASN A 68 4.18 -10.53 -4.50
CA ASN A 68 4.60 -11.92 -4.59
C ASN A 68 5.02 -12.41 -3.19
N LEU A 69 4.27 -13.37 -2.63
CA LEU A 69 4.45 -13.91 -1.27
C LEU A 69 4.96 -15.36 -1.26
N THR A 70 5.43 -15.88 -2.40
CA THR A 70 6.02 -17.22 -2.53
C THR A 70 7.53 -17.15 -2.51
#